data_AF-A0A286YCD0-F1
#
_entry.id   AF-A0A286YCD0-F1
#
_cell.length_a   1.000
_cell.length_b   1.000
_cell.length_c   1.000
_cell.angle_alpha   90.00
_cell.angle_beta   90.00
_cell.angle_gamma   90.00
#
_symmetry.space_group_name_H-M   'P 1'
#
loop_
_entity.id
_entity.type
_entity.pdbx_description
1 polymer ?
#
loop_
_entity_poly.entity_id
_entity_poly.type
_entity_poly.pdbx_seq_one_letter_code
_entity_poly.pdbx_strand_id
1 'polypeptide(L)'
;IEIPVPTVKKGKSVQKRLSVNLPKFINWKKRGYVTPVRTQGRCNSCWAFSVTGAIEGQMFRKTGQLIPLSVQNLVDCSRPQGNWGCYLGNTYLALHYVMENGGLESEATYPYEEKDGSCRYSPENSTANITGFEFVPKNEDALMNAVASIGPISVAIDARHASFLFY
;
A
#
# COMPACT_ATOMS: atom_id res chain seq x y z
N ILE A 1 -14.79 -15.43 -12.33
CA ILE A 1 -14.71 -15.69 -10.88
C ILE A 1 -15.13 -14.40 -10.20
N GLU A 2 -16.40 -14.32 -9.79
CA GLU A 2 -16.90 -13.18 -9.03
C GLU A 2 -16.37 -13.30 -7.59
N ILE A 3 -15.60 -12.29 -7.17
CA ILE A 3 -15.12 -12.20 -5.79
C ILE A 3 -16.24 -11.55 -4.97
N PRO A 4 -16.73 -12.20 -3.91
CA PRO A 4 -17.82 -11.66 -3.11
C PRO A 4 -17.37 -10.39 -2.39
N VAL A 5 -18.06 -9.27 -2.69
CA VAL A 5 -17.93 -8.01 -1.96
C VAL A 5 -18.80 -8.10 -0.70
N PRO A 6 -18.27 -7.89 0.52
CA PRO A 6 -19.09 -7.88 1.72
C PRO A 6 -20.14 -6.78 1.66
N THR A 7 -21.41 -7.14 1.86
CA THR A 7 -22.53 -6.19 1.92
C THR A 7 -22.53 -5.45 3.24
N VAL A 8 -22.33 -4.13 3.19
CA VAL A 8 -22.45 -3.25 4.35
C VAL A 8 -23.91 -3.21 4.81
N LYS A 9 -24.17 -3.68 6.04
CA LYS A 9 -25.49 -3.53 6.69
C LYS A 9 -25.79 -2.04 6.85
N LYS A 10 -26.91 -1.57 6.27
CA LYS A 10 -27.43 -0.21 6.45
C LYS A 10 -27.91 0.01 7.89
N GLY A 11 -26.99 0.44 8.76
CA GLY A 11 -27.33 1.17 9.98
C GLY A 11 -27.62 2.63 9.65
N LYS A 12 -28.61 3.23 10.29
CA LYS A 12 -28.92 4.67 10.17
C LYS A 12 -27.71 5.49 10.64
N SER A 13 -26.89 6.01 9.73
CA SER A 13 -25.89 7.02 10.07
C SER A 13 -26.42 8.39 9.65
N VAL A 14 -26.62 9.24 10.65
CA VAL A 14 -26.82 10.67 10.49
C VAL A 14 -25.65 11.18 9.66
N GLN A 15 -25.92 11.66 8.44
CA GLN A 15 -24.96 12.44 7.67
C GLN A 15 -24.68 13.75 8.42
N LYS A 16 -23.84 13.67 9.45
CA LYS A 16 -23.15 14.86 9.93
C LYS A 16 -22.18 15.19 8.80
N ARG A 17 -22.53 16.18 7.96
CA ARG A 17 -21.56 16.87 7.10
C ARG A 17 -20.46 17.37 8.04
N LEU A 18 -19.43 16.56 8.22
CA LEU A 18 -18.17 16.99 8.77
C LEU A 18 -17.61 17.94 7.71
N SER A 19 -17.94 19.22 7.86
CA SER A 19 -17.17 20.31 7.26
C SER A 19 -15.80 20.32 7.93
N VAL A 20 -14.99 19.28 7.66
CA VAL A 20 -13.60 19.27 8.06
C VAL A 20 -12.94 20.34 7.20
N ASN A 21 -12.42 21.36 7.85
CA ASN A 21 -11.65 22.39 7.19
C ASN A 21 -10.30 21.76 6.78
N LEU A 22 -10.30 21.05 5.64
CA LEU A 22 -9.11 20.38 5.14
C LEU A 22 -8.09 21.42 4.67
N PRO A 23 -6.79 21.14 4.81
CA PRO A 23 -5.76 22.00 4.22
C PRO A 23 -5.94 22.03 2.69
N LYS A 24 -5.86 23.23 2.10
CA LYS A 24 -5.90 23.40 0.64
C LYS A 24 -4.76 22.65 -0.08
N PHE A 25 -3.63 22.47 0.61
CA PHE A 25 -2.46 21.78 0.09
C PHE A 25 -1.87 20.86 1.15
N ILE A 26 -1.54 19.64 0.76
CA ILE A 26 -0.79 18.70 1.59
C ILE A 26 0.30 18.03 0.76
N ASN A 27 1.47 17.88 1.37
CA ASN A 27 2.59 17.15 0.78
C ASN A 27 3.26 16.33 1.88
N TRP A 28 2.99 15.03 1.88
CA TRP A 28 3.51 14.09 2.87
C TRP A 28 5.02 13.86 2.76
N LYS A 29 5.61 14.02 1.57
CA LYS A 29 7.07 13.98 1.38
C LYS A 29 7.76 15.09 2.17
N LYS A 30 7.26 16.32 2.12
CA LYS A 30 7.79 17.45 2.93
C LYS A 30 7.65 17.24 4.44
N ARG A 31 6.82 16.27 4.85
CA ARG A 31 6.60 15.91 6.26
C ARG A 31 7.36 14.66 6.69
N GLY A 32 8.17 14.04 5.81
CA GLY A 32 8.99 12.86 6.13
C GLY A 32 8.31 11.51 5.98
N TYR A 33 7.11 11.44 5.40
CA TYR A 33 6.32 10.20 5.31
C TYR A 33 6.63 9.35 4.07
N VAL A 34 7.53 9.81 3.20
CA VAL A 34 7.70 9.23 1.86
C VAL A 34 9.18 8.98 1.62
N THR A 35 9.52 7.71 1.34
CA THR A 35 10.87 7.27 0.97
C THR A 35 11.27 7.81 -0.41
N PRO A 36 12.55 7.76 -0.79
CA PRO A 36 12.97 8.07 -2.16
C PRO A 36 12.21 7.24 -3.21
N VAL A 37 12.05 7.79 -4.41
CA VAL A 37 11.44 7.05 -5.53
C VAL A 37 12.28 5.82 -5.86
N ARG A 38 11.59 4.72 -6.19
CA ARG A 38 12.18 3.42 -6.54
C ARG A 38 11.73 2.97 -7.93
N THR A 39 12.39 1.95 -8.48
CA THR A 39 12.06 1.37 -9.80
C THR A 39 11.60 -0.07 -9.66
N GLN A 40 10.53 -0.43 -10.38
CA GLN A 40 10.06 -1.82 -10.50
C GLN A 40 10.74 -2.60 -11.64
N GLY A 41 11.52 -1.91 -12.48
CA GLY A 41 12.16 -2.51 -13.64
C GLY A 41 11.17 -3.22 -14.56
N ARG A 42 11.48 -4.45 -14.95
CA ARG A 42 10.67 -5.27 -15.86
C ARG A 42 9.62 -6.14 -15.18
N CYS A 43 9.57 -6.13 -13.84
CA CYS A 43 8.62 -6.90 -13.07
C CYS A 43 7.31 -6.12 -12.90
N ASN A 44 6.15 -6.77 -13.06
CA ASN A 44 4.84 -6.14 -12.83
C ASN A 44 4.48 -6.08 -11.33
N SER A 45 5.37 -5.52 -10.51
CA SER A 45 5.19 -5.45 -9.05
C SER A 45 4.73 -4.07 -8.54
N CYS A 46 4.12 -3.24 -9.40
CA CYS A 46 3.58 -1.93 -9.01
C CYS A 46 2.64 -2.01 -7.79
N TRP A 47 1.87 -3.09 -7.68
CA TRP A 47 1.00 -3.38 -6.55
C TRP A 47 1.76 -3.47 -5.22
N ALA A 48 2.95 -4.09 -5.23
CA ALA A 48 3.79 -4.24 -4.04
C ALA A 48 4.41 -2.89 -3.64
N PHE A 49 4.93 -2.12 -4.62
CA PHE A 49 5.43 -0.76 -4.38
C PHE A 49 4.36 0.18 -3.80
N SER A 50 3.12 0.08 -4.31
CA SER A 50 2.01 0.89 -3.81
C SER A 50 1.69 0.58 -2.35
N VAL A 51 1.68 -0.70 -1.97
CA VAL A 51 1.42 -1.14 -0.60
C VAL A 51 2.57 -0.81 0.34
N THR A 52 3.82 -1.06 -0.05
CA THR A 52 4.97 -0.70 0.81
C THR A 52 4.99 0.79 1.09
N GLY A 53 4.78 1.66 0.09
CA GLY A 53 4.75 3.10 0.29
C GLY A 53 3.63 3.58 1.24
N ALA A 54 2.46 2.94 1.19
CA ALA A 54 1.38 3.24 2.13
C ALA A 54 1.73 2.80 3.57
N ILE A 55 2.29 1.59 3.73
CA ILE A 55 2.70 1.07 5.04
C ILE A 55 3.87 1.89 5.60
N GLU A 56 4.87 2.25 4.81
CA GLU A 56 5.99 3.12 5.19
C GLU A 56 5.48 4.43 5.81
N GLY A 57 4.50 5.08 5.17
CA GLY A 57 3.87 6.30 5.69
C GLY A 57 3.14 6.09 7.02
N GLN A 58 2.44 4.96 7.20
CA GLN A 58 1.78 4.64 8.47
C GLN A 58 2.77 4.25 9.57
N MET A 59 3.85 3.55 9.24
CA MET A 59 4.91 3.23 10.18
C MET A 59 5.61 4.50 10.63
N PHE A 60 5.96 5.42 9.72
CA PHE A 60 6.51 6.72 10.07
C PHE A 60 5.56 7.51 10.98
N ARG A 61 4.25 7.51 10.69
CA ARG A 61 3.23 8.13 11.56
C ARG A 61 3.27 7.57 12.99
N LYS A 62 3.45 6.27 13.13
CA LYS A 62 3.41 5.55 14.41
C LYS A 62 4.70 5.68 15.20
N THR A 63 5.85 5.59 14.54
CA THR A 63 7.16 5.43 15.18
C THR A 63 8.08 6.64 15.03
N GLY A 64 7.79 7.53 14.09
CA GLY A 64 8.69 8.62 13.69
C GLY A 64 9.91 8.16 12.87
N GLN A 65 10.00 6.88 12.52
CA GLN A 65 11.10 6.31 11.75
C GLN A 65 10.63 5.91 10.36
N LEU A 66 11.32 6.41 9.34
CA LEU A 66 11.02 6.11 7.94
C LEU A 66 11.98 5.02 7.46
N ILE A 67 11.50 3.78 7.45
CA ILE A 67 12.27 2.60 7.02
C ILE A 67 11.68 2.11 5.69
N PRO A 68 12.46 2.08 4.59
CA PRO A 68 12.01 1.47 3.34
C PRO A 68 11.70 -0.02 3.54
N LEU A 69 10.53 -0.45 3.05
CA LEU A 69 10.05 -1.82 3.20
C LEU A 69 10.34 -2.67 1.98
N SER A 70 10.49 -3.97 2.21
CA SER A 70 10.83 -4.93 1.15
C SER A 70 9.66 -5.15 0.22
N VAL A 71 9.83 -4.71 -1.03
CA VAL A 71 8.92 -5.02 -2.12
C VAL A 71 9.06 -6.51 -2.50
N GLN A 72 10.29 -7.04 -2.45
CA GLN A 72 10.56 -8.42 -2.82
C GLN A 72 9.89 -9.42 -1.87
N ASN A 73 9.83 -9.10 -0.58
CA ASN A 73 9.11 -9.91 0.39
C ASN A 73 7.64 -10.08 -0.03
N LEU A 74 6.97 -9.03 -0.51
CA LEU A 74 5.61 -9.17 -1.02
C LEU A 74 5.55 -10.01 -2.30
N VAL A 75 6.46 -9.76 -3.25
CA VAL A 75 6.54 -10.49 -4.53
C VAL A 75 6.70 -11.99 -4.31
N ASP A 76 7.57 -12.39 -3.38
CA ASP A 76 7.92 -13.80 -3.15
C ASP A 76 6.92 -14.50 -2.23
N CYS A 77 6.38 -13.81 -1.22
CA CYS A 77 5.68 -14.46 -0.10
C CYS A 77 4.15 -14.35 -0.13
N SER A 78 3.56 -13.43 -0.90
CA SER A 78 2.09 -13.23 -0.91
C SER A 78 1.33 -14.13 -1.89
N ARG A 79 1.98 -15.18 -2.41
CA ARG A 79 1.36 -16.18 -3.29
C ARG A 79 0.17 -16.92 -2.67
N PRO A 80 0.22 -17.33 -1.37
CA PRO A 80 -0.93 -17.97 -0.72
C PRO A 80 -2.18 -17.08 -0.69
N GLN A 81 -2.02 -15.75 -0.64
CA GLN A 81 -3.11 -14.79 -0.71
C GLN A 81 -3.61 -14.59 -2.15
N GLY A 82 -2.90 -15.08 -3.17
CA GLY A 82 -3.33 -15.03 -4.57
C GLY A 82 -2.62 -14.00 -5.44
N ASN A 83 -1.53 -13.39 -4.95
CA ASN A 83 -0.61 -12.65 -5.82
C ASN A 83 0.27 -13.63 -6.60
N TRP A 84 0.74 -13.20 -7.78
CA TRP A 84 1.54 -14.02 -8.70
C TRP A 84 2.85 -13.31 -9.04
N GLY A 85 3.45 -12.66 -8.03
CA GLY A 85 4.72 -11.97 -8.12
C GLY A 85 4.82 -11.01 -9.30
N CYS A 86 5.74 -11.27 -10.23
CA CYS A 86 5.95 -10.41 -11.41
C CYS A 86 4.90 -10.57 -12.53
N TYR A 87 4.01 -11.56 -12.46
CA TYR A 87 2.97 -11.75 -13.46
C TYR A 87 1.77 -10.82 -13.21
N LEU A 88 1.22 -10.87 -11.99
CA LEU A 88 0.06 -10.10 -11.58
C LEU A 88 0.02 -10.00 -10.05
N GLY A 89 -0.50 -8.89 -9.52
CA GLY A 89 -0.83 -8.81 -8.10
C GLY A 89 -1.85 -7.74 -7.79
N ASN A 90 -2.28 -7.72 -6.53
CA ASN A 90 -3.35 -6.90 -6.02
C ASN A 90 -2.98 -6.36 -4.63
N THR A 91 -3.24 -5.07 -4.43
CA THR A 91 -2.89 -4.36 -3.18
C THR A 91 -3.64 -4.89 -1.97
N TYR A 92 -4.91 -5.32 -2.13
CA TYR A 92 -5.69 -5.96 -1.07
C TYR A 92 -5.03 -7.27 -0.61
N LEU A 93 -4.61 -8.13 -1.55
CA LEU A 93 -3.98 -9.42 -1.22
C LEU A 93 -2.61 -9.22 -0.57
N ALA A 94 -1.87 -8.19 -0.98
CA ALA A 94 -0.61 -7.82 -0.36
C ALA A 94 -0.80 -7.30 1.08
N LEU A 95 -1.78 -6.44 1.33
CA LEU A 95 -2.14 -6.00 2.68
C LEU A 95 -2.61 -7.18 3.54
N HIS A 96 -3.43 -8.07 2.96
CA HIS A 96 -3.87 -9.30 3.64
C HIS A 96 -2.68 -10.17 4.06
N TYR A 97 -1.69 -10.34 3.17
CA TYR A 97 -0.45 -11.04 3.51
C TYR A 97 0.26 -10.40 4.70
N VAL A 98 0.51 -9.08 4.70
CA VAL A 98 1.24 -8.43 5.80
C VAL A 98 0.49 -8.59 7.13
N MET A 99 -0.83 -8.52 7.11
CA MET A 99 -1.66 -8.73 8.29
C MET A 99 -1.60 -10.18 8.81
N GLU A 100 -1.75 -11.18 7.93
CA GLU A 100 -1.71 -12.60 8.31
C GLU A 100 -0.31 -13.08 8.70
N ASN A 101 0.71 -12.61 7.96
CA ASN A 101 2.12 -12.93 8.22
C ASN A 101 2.62 -12.27 9.52
N GLY A 102 1.91 -11.25 10.01
CA GLY A 102 2.26 -10.51 11.22
C GLY A 102 3.48 -9.60 11.07
N GLY A 103 3.96 -9.39 9.84
CA GLY A 103 5.17 -8.64 9.58
C GLY A 103 5.53 -8.47 8.11
N LEU A 104 6.43 -7.53 7.86
CA LEU A 104 7.06 -7.26 6.59
C LEU A 104 8.50 -6.79 6.83
N GLU A 105 9.44 -7.37 6.10
CA GLU A 105 10.85 -7.02 6.20
C GLU A 105 11.19 -5.65 5.62
N SER A 106 12.34 -5.12 6.04
CA SER A 106 12.91 -3.92 5.42
C SER A 106 13.54 -4.24 4.07
N GLU A 107 13.67 -3.21 3.22
CA GLU A 107 14.41 -3.33 1.96
C GLU A 107 15.88 -3.71 2.18
N ALA A 108 16.47 -3.31 3.31
CA ALA A 108 17.87 -3.57 3.61
C ALA A 108 18.15 -5.06 3.89
N THR A 109 17.20 -5.77 4.50
CA THR A 109 17.33 -7.19 4.84
C THR A 109 16.81 -8.10 3.73
N TYR A 110 15.87 -7.61 2.93
CA TYR A 110 15.31 -8.33 1.80
C TYR A 110 15.23 -7.43 0.55
N PRO A 111 16.35 -7.25 -0.18
CA PRO A 111 16.43 -6.32 -1.31
C PRO A 111 15.57 -6.75 -2.51
N TYR A 112 15.17 -5.76 -3.31
CA TYR A 112 14.44 -5.96 -4.55
C TYR A 112 15.29 -6.53 -5.69
N GLU A 113 14.78 -7.56 -6.36
CA GLU A 113 15.50 -8.33 -7.38
C GLU A 113 14.84 -8.29 -8.77
N GLU A 114 13.72 -7.59 -8.93
CA GLU A 114 12.99 -7.46 -10.21
C GLU A 114 12.56 -8.79 -10.84
N LYS A 115 12.40 -9.84 -10.05
CA LYS A 115 12.00 -11.17 -10.52
C LYS A 115 11.26 -11.94 -9.42
N ASP A 116 10.64 -13.04 -9.81
CA ASP A 116 10.09 -14.00 -8.85
C ASP A 116 11.21 -14.77 -8.15
N GLY A 117 11.10 -14.91 -6.83
CA GLY A 117 11.94 -15.77 -6.00
C GLY A 117 11.12 -16.68 -5.11
N SER A 118 11.83 -17.54 -4.37
CA SER A 118 11.23 -18.26 -3.24
C SER A 118 11.06 -17.30 -2.06
N CYS A 119 9.99 -17.49 -1.27
CA CYS A 119 9.79 -16.72 -0.04
C CYS A 119 10.92 -16.98 0.97
N ARG A 120 11.57 -15.91 1.44
CA ARG A 120 12.67 -15.95 2.40
C ARG A 120 12.41 -15.08 3.64
N TYR A 121 11.13 -14.84 3.95
CA TYR A 121 10.75 -14.00 5.08
C TYR A 121 11.31 -14.55 6.41
N SER A 122 11.96 -13.68 7.18
CA SER A 122 12.46 -13.92 8.53
C SER A 122 11.77 -12.97 9.51
N PRO A 123 11.00 -13.47 10.49
CA PRO A 123 10.32 -12.62 11.49
C PRO A 123 11.26 -11.67 12.25
N GLU A 124 12.51 -12.07 12.46
CA GLU A 124 13.57 -11.35 13.17
C GLU A 124 13.98 -10.06 12.44
N ASN A 125 13.78 -10.02 11.12
CA ASN A 125 14.08 -8.88 10.27
C ASN A 125 12.83 -8.02 9.98
N SER A 126 11.67 -8.38 10.54
CA SER A 126 10.43 -7.63 10.34
C SER A 126 10.57 -6.23 10.93
N THR A 127 10.22 -5.21 10.12
CA THR A 127 10.30 -3.79 10.53
C THR A 127 8.95 -3.08 10.45
N ALA A 128 7.93 -3.75 9.91
CA ALA A 128 6.58 -3.22 9.83
C ALA A 128 5.55 -4.32 10.09
N ASN A 129 4.44 -3.94 10.70
CA ASN A 129 3.24 -4.75 10.78
C ASN A 129 2.00 -3.88 10.61
N ILE A 130 0.90 -4.48 10.18
CA ILE A 130 -0.40 -3.84 10.14
C ILE A 130 -1.41 -4.69 10.91
N THR A 131 -2.33 -4.04 11.61
CA THR A 131 -3.40 -4.71 12.35
C THR A 131 -4.72 -4.74 11.58
N GLY A 132 -4.74 -4.13 10.39
CA GLY A 132 -5.92 -4.02 9.54
C GLY A 132 -5.70 -3.02 8.41
N PHE A 133 -6.68 -2.94 7.52
CA PHE A 133 -6.73 -1.98 6.42
C PHE A 133 -8.20 -1.65 6.08
N GLU A 134 -8.42 -0.49 5.47
CA GLU A 134 -9.75 -0.02 5.08
C GLU A 134 -9.77 0.41 3.62
N PHE A 135 -10.95 0.31 3.00
CA PHE A 135 -11.17 0.85 1.66
C PHE A 135 -11.75 2.26 1.77
N VAL A 136 -11.06 3.20 1.14
CA VAL A 136 -11.63 4.52 0.91
C VAL A 136 -12.79 4.37 -0.09
N PRO A 137 -13.97 4.96 0.18
CA PRO A 137 -15.06 5.01 -0.78
C PRO A 137 -14.60 5.55 -2.13
N LYS A 138 -15.15 5.04 -3.24
CA LYS A 138 -14.82 5.45 -4.61
C LYS A 138 -15.36 6.86 -4.93
N ASN A 139 -14.82 7.86 -4.25
CA ASN A 139 -15.18 9.26 -4.35
C ASN A 139 -13.92 10.11 -4.05
N GLU A 140 -13.66 11.11 -4.89
CA GLU A 140 -12.50 12.00 -4.72
C GLU A 140 -12.58 12.82 -3.42
N ASP A 141 -13.77 13.20 -2.95
CA ASP A 141 -13.89 13.87 -1.64
C ASP A 141 -13.46 12.94 -0.49
N ALA A 142 -13.81 11.65 -0.58
CA ALA A 142 -13.42 10.67 0.42
C ALA A 142 -11.90 10.42 0.37
N LEU A 143 -11.33 10.35 -0.84
CA LEU A 143 -9.88 10.24 -1.03
C LEU A 143 -9.15 11.48 -0.52
N MET A 144 -9.65 12.68 -0.79
CA MET A 144 -9.09 13.93 -0.29
C MET A 144 -9.08 13.96 1.25
N ASN A 145 -10.19 13.57 1.88
CA ASN A 145 -10.27 13.44 3.34
C ASN A 145 -9.27 12.41 3.88
N ALA A 146 -9.18 11.24 3.25
CA ALA A 146 -8.25 10.18 3.64
C ALA A 146 -6.79 10.66 3.52
N VAL A 147 -6.41 11.24 2.38
CA VAL A 147 -5.06 11.79 2.18
C VAL A 147 -4.75 12.86 3.22
N ALA A 148 -5.68 13.76 3.52
CA ALA A 148 -5.45 14.85 4.46
C ALA A 148 -5.31 14.40 5.93
N SER A 149 -6.03 13.33 6.33
CA SER A 149 -6.12 12.91 7.73
C SER A 149 -5.34 11.63 8.07
N ILE A 150 -5.01 10.80 7.06
CA ILE A 150 -4.40 9.49 7.25
C ILE A 150 -2.92 9.49 6.87
N GLY A 151 -2.59 9.95 5.66
CA GLY A 151 -1.24 9.82 5.10
C GLY A 151 -1.26 9.51 3.60
N PRO A 152 -0.14 8.99 3.06
CA PRO A 152 -0.10 8.37 1.73
C PRO A 152 -1.12 7.23 1.60
N ILE A 153 -1.82 7.17 0.46
CA ILE A 153 -2.87 6.17 0.18
C ILE A 153 -2.49 5.39 -1.09
N SER A 154 -2.53 4.06 -1.01
CA SER A 154 -2.35 3.18 -2.17
C SER A 154 -3.58 3.30 -3.10
N VAL A 155 -3.34 3.57 -4.39
CA VAL A 155 -4.38 3.70 -5.42
C VAL A 155 -3.99 2.95 -6.70
N ALA A 156 -4.96 2.76 -7.60
CA ALA A 156 -4.73 2.26 -8.95
C ALA A 156 -5.33 3.25 -9.96
N ILE A 157 -4.66 3.40 -11.12
CA ILE A 157 -5.05 4.32 -12.19
C ILE A 157 -4.90 3.62 -13.55
N ASP A 158 -5.53 4.15 -14.59
CA ASP A 158 -5.28 3.71 -15.96
C ASP A 158 -4.00 4.37 -16.51
N ALA A 159 -2.90 3.63 -16.47
CA ALA A 159 -1.59 4.08 -16.93
C ALA A 159 -1.22 3.56 -18.33
N ARG A 160 -2.18 3.05 -19.11
CA ARG A 160 -1.90 2.38 -20.41
C ARG A 160 -1.68 3.35 -21.58
N HIS A 161 -1.94 4.64 -21.38
CA HIS A 161 -1.91 5.64 -22.44
C HIS A 161 -0.48 6.17 -22.64
N ALA A 162 -0.10 6.43 -23.89
CA ALA A 162 1.22 6.98 -24.22
C ALA A 162 1.49 8.33 -23.53
N SER A 163 0.46 9.15 -23.33
CA SER A 163 0.55 10.40 -22.58
C SER A 163 1.01 10.21 -21.14
N PHE A 164 0.71 9.06 -20.52
CA PHE A 164 1.19 8.74 -19.18
C PHE A 164 2.61 8.16 -19.21
N LEU A 165 2.92 7.33 -20.20
CA LEU A 165 4.25 6.73 -20.35
C LEU A 165 5.37 7.77 -20.58
N PHE A 166 5.04 8.92 -21.17
CA PHE A 166 5.98 10.00 -21.47
C PHE A 166 5.67 11.33 -20.75
N TYR A 167 4.88 11.29 -19.67
CA TYR A 167 4.60 12.45 -18.81
C TYR A 167 5.87 12.94 -18.09
#